data_AF-A0A1E5L0H2-F1
#
_entry.id   AF-A0A1E5L0H2-F1
#
_cell.length_a   1.000
_cell.length_b   1.000
_cell.length_c   1.000
_cell.angle_alpha   90.00
_cell.angle_beta   90.00
_cell.angle_gamma   90.00
#
_symmetry.space_group_name_H-M   'P 1'
#
loop_
_entity.id
_entity.type
_entity.pdbx_description
1 polymer ?
#
loop_
_entity_poly.entity_id
_entity_poly.type
_entity_poly.pdbx_seq_one_letter_code
_entity_poly.pdbx_strand_id
1 'polypeptide(L)' 'MKKLNSLEALEYDGLIVASSADEKEVNKSLDTEIELTYDPESLKVFSESGTYIADLKKIERV' A
#
# COMPACT_ATOMS: atom_id res chain seq x y z
N MET A 1 -9.60 4.71 4.84
CA MET A 1 -9.16 3.50 4.09
C MET A 1 -9.70 3.49 2.66
N LYS A 2 -8.81 3.40 1.66
CA LYS A 2 -9.09 3.28 0.22
C LYS A 2 -8.64 1.91 -0.27
N LYS A 3 -9.28 1.34 -1.30
CA LYS A 3 -8.85 0.07 -1.89
C LYS A 3 -7.53 0.25 -2.65
N LEU A 4 -6.58 -0.65 -2.40
CA LEU A 4 -5.32 -0.75 -3.09
C LEU A 4 -5.42 -1.86 -4.14
N ASN A 5 -5.48 -1.50 -5.42
CA ASN A 5 -5.52 -2.47 -6.51
C ASN A 5 -4.16 -2.68 -7.17
N SER A 6 -3.26 -1.69 -7.08
CA SER A 6 -1.90 -1.75 -7.62
C SER A 6 -0.99 -0.77 -6.89
N LEU A 7 0.32 -1.03 -6.88
CA LEU A 7 1.30 -0.08 -6.35
C LEU A 7 1.29 1.26 -7.11
N GLU A 8 1.01 1.24 -8.42
CA GLU A 8 0.85 2.47 -9.22
C GLU A 8 -0.27 3.39 -8.70
N ALA A 9 -1.32 2.83 -8.08
CA ALA A 9 -2.37 3.64 -7.47
C ALA A 9 -1.85 4.44 -6.27
N LEU A 10 -0.89 3.90 -5.51
CA LEU A 10 -0.22 4.64 -4.45
C LEU A 10 0.59 5.78 -5.04
N GLU A 11 1.36 5.51 -6.09
CA GLU A 11 2.20 6.52 -6.73
C GLU A 11 1.37 7.68 -7.29
N TYR A 12 0.17 7.39 -7.82
CA TYR A 12 -0.78 8.41 -8.28
C TYR A 12 -1.29 9.29 -7.13
N ASP A 13 -1.56 8.71 -5.96
CA ASP A 13 -1.89 9.42 -4.72
C ASP A 13 -0.65 10.07 -4.05
N GLY A 14 0.53 9.99 -4.68
CA GLY A 14 1.78 10.55 -4.15
C GLY A 14 2.33 9.75 -2.96
N LEU A 15 2.05 8.45 -2.92
CA LEU A 15 2.44 7.51 -1.89
C LEU A 15 3.31 6.41 -2.48
N ILE A 16 4.28 5.95 -1.72
CA ILE A 16 5.09 4.76 -2.03
C ILE A 16 5.15 3.85 -0.83
N VAL A 17 5.50 2.58 -1.04
CA VAL A 17 5.82 1.70 0.07
C VAL A 17 7.18 2.10 0.65
N ALA A 18 7.28 2.19 1.98
CA ALA A 18 8.45 2.74 2.64
C ALA A 18 9.70 1.86 2.52
N SER A 19 9.53 0.55 2.34
CA SER A 19 10.60 -0.44 2.25
C SER A 19 10.37 -1.47 1.16
N SER A 20 11.44 -1.98 0.55
CA SER A 20 11.38 -3.01 -0.50
C SER A 20 10.88 -4.38 -0.01
N ALA A 21 10.98 -4.68 1.30
CA ALA A 21 10.43 -5.91 1.88
C ALA A 21 8.90 -5.86 1.90
N ASP A 22 8.36 -4.75 2.42
CA ASP A 22 6.94 -4.45 2.45
C ASP A 22 6.36 -4.37 1.03
N GLU A 23 7.10 -3.77 0.08
CA GLU A 23 6.68 -3.68 -1.32
C GLU A 23 6.47 -5.08 -1.92
N LYS A 24 7.38 -6.02 -1.65
CA LYS A 24 7.22 -7.42 -2.08
C LYS A 24 6.01 -8.08 -1.45
N GLU A 25 5.73 -7.79 -0.19
CA GLU A 25 4.57 -8.37 0.51
C GLU A 25 3.26 -7.83 -0.07
N VAL A 26 3.16 -6.52 -0.26
CA VAL A 26 2.02 -5.87 -0.92
C VAL A 26 1.82 -6.44 -2.33
N ASN A 27 2.89 -6.53 -3.13
CA ASN A 27 2.80 -7.04 -4.50
C ASN A 27 2.40 -8.53 -4.52
N LYS A 28 2.92 -9.34 -3.60
CA LYS A 28 2.50 -10.74 -3.43
C LYS A 28 1.02 -10.85 -3.05
N SER A 29 0.55 -10.02 -2.13
CA SER A 29 -0.87 -10.02 -1.75
C SER A 29 -1.77 -9.65 -2.92
N LEU A 30 -1.39 -8.64 -3.71
CA LEU A 30 -2.09 -8.23 -4.93
C LEU A 30 -2.10 -9.33 -5.99
N ASP A 31 -0.99 -10.05 -6.18
CA ASP A 31 -0.88 -11.19 -7.11
C ASP A 31 -1.77 -12.37 -6.69
N THR A 32 -1.91 -12.61 -5.38
CA THR A 32 -2.80 -13.64 -4.83
C THR A 32 -4.28 -13.25 -4.77
N GLU A 33 -4.68 -12.17 -5.47
CA GLU A 33 -6.05 -11.63 -5.48
C GLU A 33 -6.58 -11.25 -4.09
N ILE A 34 -5.70 -10.99 -3.12
CA ILE A 34 -6.11 -10.51 -1.80
C ILE A 34 -6.48 -9.04 -1.90
N GLU A 35 -7.67 -8.68 -1.44
CA GLU A 35 -8.06 -7.28 -1.35
C GLU A 35 -7.20 -6.56 -0.30
N LEU A 36 -6.46 -5.56 -0.75
CA LEU A 36 -5.71 -4.66 0.10
C LEU A 36 -6.43 -3.32 0.19
N THR A 37 -6.29 -2.67 1.34
CA THR A 37 -6.70 -1.29 1.55
C THR A 37 -5.54 -0.51 2.13
N TYR A 38 -5.51 0.79 1.90
CA TYR A 38 -4.52 1.66 2.51
C TYR A 38 -5.18 2.88 3.16
N ASP A 39 -4.55 3.38 4.20
CA ASP A 39 -4.95 4.58 4.90
C ASP A 39 -3.96 5.71 4.61
N PRO A 40 -4.36 6.75 3.87
CA PRO A 40 -3.47 7.87 3.53
C PRO A 40 -3.20 8.82 4.71
N GLU A 41 -4.02 8.79 5.77
CA GLU A 41 -3.82 9.60 6.97
C GLU A 41 -2.76 8.97 7.87
N SER A 42 -2.85 7.66 8.08
CA SER A 42 -1.92 6.88 8.90
C SER A 42 -0.73 6.33 8.12
N LEU A 43 -0.75 6.44 6.79
CA LEU A 43 0.25 5.91 5.86
C LEU A 43 0.50 4.41 6.05
N LYS A 44 -0.56 3.60 6.06
CA LYS A 44 -0.47 2.15 6.28
C LYS A 44 -1.33 1.35 5.32
N VAL A 45 -0.87 0.18 4.95
CA VAL A 45 -1.58 -0.81 4.14
C VAL A 45 -2.07 -1.93 5.04
N PHE A 46 -3.31 -2.36 4.80
CA PHE A 46 -4.00 -3.42 5.51
C PHE A 46 -4.61 -4.40 4.49
N SER A 47 -4.73 -5.67 4.85
CA SER A 47 -5.57 -6.61 4.12
C SER A 47 -7.05 -6.38 4.40
N GLU A 48 -7.93 -7.03 3.63
CA GLU A 48 -9.38 -7.08 3.88
C GLU A 48 -9.72 -7.46 5.34
N SER A 49 -8.97 -8.41 5.91
CA SER A 49 -9.16 -8.86 7.29
C SER A 49 -8.69 -7.84 8.34
N GLY A 50 -8.14 -6.70 7.93
CA GLY A 50 -7.57 -5.68 8.81
C GLY A 50 -6.16 -5.98 9.30
N THR A 51 -5.48 -6.99 8.72
CA THR A 51 -4.09 -7.29 9.06
C THR A 51 -3.17 -6.23 8.47
N TYR A 52 -2.30 -5.65 9.30
CA TYR A 52 -1.27 -4.73 8.83
C TYR A 52 -0.28 -5.44 7.89
N ILE A 53 0.03 -4.80 6.75
CA ILE A 53 0.93 -5.33 5.71
C ILE A 53 2.18 -4.46 5.54
N ALA A 54 2.01 -3.14 5.43
CA ALA A 54 3.10 -2.26 5.03
C ALA A 54 2.92 -0.82 5.50
N ASP A 55 4.02 -0.11 5.72
CA ASP A 55 4.03 1.34 5.91
C ASP A 55 4.22 2.04 4.55
N LEU A 56 3.52 3.16 4.38
CA LEU A 56 3.63 4.04 3.23
C LEU A 56 4.47 5.27 3.56
N LYS A 57 5.02 5.89 2.52
CA LYS A 57 5.71 7.18 2.58
C LYS A 57 5.09 8.12 1.55
N LYS A 58 4.94 9.38 1.91
CA LYS A 58 4.60 10.44 0.94
C LYS A 58 5.82 10.78 0.12
N ILE A 59 5.63 10.85 -1.19
CA ILE A 59 6.62 11.40 -2.10
C ILE A 59 6.40 12.91 -2.13
N GLU A 60 7.36 13.69 -1.65
CA GLU A 60 7.36 15.13 -1.91
C GLU A 60 7.81 15.34 -3.36
N ARG A 61 6.86 15.58 -4.26
CA ARG A 61 7.19 16.09 -5.60
C ARG A 61 7.66 17.54 -5.45
N VAL A 62 8.97 17.74 -5.59
CA VAL A 62 9.62 19.05 -5.75
C VAL A 62 9.24 19.75 -7.04
#